data_AF-A0A3A4YRC3-F1
#
_entry.id   AF-A0A3A4YRC3-F1
#
_cell.length_a   1.000
_cell.length_b   1.000
_cell.length_c   1.000
_cell.angle_alpha   90.00
_cell.angle_beta   90.00
_cell.angle_gamma   90.00
#
_symmetry.space_group_name_H-M   'P 1'
#
loop_
_entity.id
_entity.type
_entity.pdbx_description
1 polymer ?
#
loop_
_entity_poly.entity_id
_entity_poly.type
_entity_poly.pdbx_seq_one_letter_code
_entity_poly.pdbx_strand_id
1 'polypeptide(L)'
;MTHYNTALRSYTAKRVEEIASADIIVGIPCFNNEKTVAHVIQMVSHGLAKHYKDRRSVIMIADGGSTDDTREMAKEFEIKPWQEKLVSIYRGPGGKGTALRSVFEAADRLDVKACAVVDSDLRSITPDWIEYLISPVLEKGYQFVSPVYMRHKYDGTITNNIVYNLTRALYGKRVRQPIGGDFAFSKDVAKYYVQQDVWETDIARYGIDIWMTTSAITQGFRLCQSNLGTKIHDAKDPGQHLGPMFRQVLWTIFSLMERNEGYWKNIKGSEPLEVFGFGGASEPEPVRVDLEAMIGHFKTGFEQFSSLWKDVLCRECFDEIKKTAGMGPSDFHLSTEAWIRMVYELAATFHAWKVNRNKLLDLMTPLYYARVASFVRQTWNMSSQEAEVLVEEQAQKFENDKGYLLKVWEGEAGKAVANC
;
A
#
# COMPACT_ATOMS: atom_id res chain seq x y z
N MET A 1 -25.75 8.39 -5.58
CA MET A 1 -24.38 8.77 -5.94
C MET A 1 -24.32 8.90 -7.44
N THR A 2 -23.62 9.89 -7.98
CA THR A 2 -23.48 10.06 -9.43
C THR A 2 -22.51 9.01 -9.95
N HIS A 3 -23.02 8.01 -10.67
CA HIS A 3 -22.19 6.97 -11.29
C HIS A 3 -21.43 7.57 -12.48
N TYR A 4 -20.11 7.40 -12.50
CA TYR A 4 -19.26 7.89 -13.59
C TYR A 4 -18.65 6.73 -14.35
N ASN A 5 -19.01 6.62 -15.64
CA ASN A 5 -18.50 5.57 -16.52
C ASN A 5 -17.00 5.75 -16.84
N THR A 6 -16.43 6.93 -16.61
CA THR A 6 -15.03 7.26 -16.88
C THR A 6 -14.50 8.23 -15.83
N ALA A 7 -13.24 8.03 -15.44
CA ALA A 7 -12.50 8.96 -14.60
C ALA A 7 -11.89 10.13 -15.39
N LEU A 8 -11.92 10.08 -16.72
CA LEU A 8 -11.45 11.15 -17.59
C LEU A 8 -12.55 12.20 -17.80
N ARG A 9 -12.20 13.47 -17.64
CA ARG A 9 -13.06 14.58 -18.08
C ARG A 9 -13.03 14.71 -19.59
N SER A 10 -14.03 15.37 -20.17
CA SER A 10 -14.17 15.52 -21.62
C SER A 10 -12.94 16.14 -22.29
N TYR A 11 -12.34 17.17 -21.68
CA TYR A 11 -11.13 17.79 -22.21
C TYR A 11 -9.91 16.84 -22.16
N THR A 12 -9.81 16.02 -21.10
CA THR A 12 -8.74 15.02 -20.97
C THR A 12 -8.91 13.90 -21.97
N ALA A 13 -10.14 13.40 -22.13
CA ALA A 13 -10.46 12.38 -23.13
C ALA A 13 -10.13 12.87 -24.55
N LYS A 14 -10.54 14.10 -24.89
CA LYS A 14 -10.20 14.71 -26.18
C LYS A 14 -8.69 14.83 -26.37
N ARG A 15 -7.95 15.26 -25.34
CA ARG A 15 -6.50 15.41 -25.45
C ARG A 15 -5.78 14.06 -25.58
N VAL A 16 -6.27 13.02 -24.91
CA VAL A 16 -5.79 11.64 -25.08
C VAL A 16 -6.05 11.16 -26.52
N GLU A 17 -7.22 11.45 -27.09
CA GLU A 17 -7.53 11.15 -28.49
C GLU A 17 -6.61 11.90 -29.47
N GLU A 18 -6.28 13.17 -29.21
CA GLU A 18 -5.36 13.97 -30.03
C GLU A 18 -3.91 13.43 -30.01
N ILE A 19 -3.45 12.90 -28.87
CA ILE A 19 -2.13 12.23 -28.78
C ILE A 19 -2.13 10.92 -29.57
N ALA A 20 -3.30 10.28 -29.70
CA ALA A 20 -3.58 9.04 -30.42
C ALA A 20 -2.87 7.78 -29.90
N SER A 21 -1.56 7.82 -29.63
CA SER A 21 -0.83 6.70 -29.01
C SER A 21 0.50 7.13 -28.38
N ALA A 22 0.95 6.37 -27.40
CA ALA A 22 2.25 6.56 -26.74
C ALA A 22 2.91 5.21 -26.45
N ASP A 23 4.23 5.17 -26.30
CA ASP A 23 4.95 3.98 -25.83
C ASP A 23 4.95 3.89 -24.30
N ILE A 24 5.08 5.04 -23.63
CA ILE A 24 5.20 5.16 -22.17
C ILE A 24 4.22 6.22 -21.67
N ILE A 25 3.56 5.94 -20.55
CA ILE A 25 2.88 6.96 -19.75
C ILE A 25 3.39 6.92 -18.30
N VAL A 26 3.65 8.09 -17.73
CA VAL A 26 3.97 8.24 -16.30
C VAL A 26 2.86 9.05 -15.65
N GLY A 27 2.09 8.40 -14.77
CA GLY A 27 1.04 9.02 -13.97
C GLY A 27 1.58 9.63 -12.69
N ILE A 28 1.12 10.83 -12.35
CA ILE A 28 1.44 11.53 -11.10
C ILE A 28 0.12 11.91 -10.43
N PRO A 29 -0.44 11.05 -9.55
CA PRO A 29 -1.61 11.40 -8.76
C PRO A 29 -1.23 12.49 -7.75
N CYS A 30 -1.97 13.60 -7.70
CA CYS A 30 -1.69 14.71 -6.78
C CYS A 30 -2.93 15.28 -6.11
N PHE A 31 -2.75 15.84 -4.91
CA PHE A 31 -3.74 16.59 -4.16
C PHE A 31 -3.04 17.49 -3.14
N ASN A 32 -3.07 18.80 -3.36
CA ASN A 32 -2.40 19.81 -2.53
C ASN A 32 -0.89 19.55 -2.34
N ASN A 33 -0.16 19.45 -3.46
CA ASN A 33 1.28 19.19 -3.53
C ASN A 33 2.07 20.33 -4.20
N GLU A 34 1.69 21.59 -3.99
CA GLU A 34 2.34 22.76 -4.62
C GLU A 34 3.87 22.77 -4.43
N LYS A 35 4.36 22.26 -3.29
CA LYS A 35 5.79 22.30 -2.91
C LYS A 35 6.65 21.27 -3.64
N THR A 36 6.05 20.21 -4.18
CA THR A 36 6.76 19.00 -4.63
C THR A 36 6.44 18.63 -6.07
N VAL A 37 5.24 18.93 -6.57
CA VAL A 37 4.77 18.50 -7.90
C VAL A 37 5.70 18.92 -9.05
N ALA A 38 6.24 20.14 -9.03
CA ALA A 38 7.14 20.63 -10.07
C ALA A 38 8.45 19.84 -10.10
N HIS A 39 9.00 19.52 -8.93
CA HIS A 39 10.21 18.70 -8.81
C HIS A 39 9.98 17.27 -9.32
N VAL A 40 8.85 16.65 -8.98
CA VAL A 40 8.50 15.32 -9.47
C VAL A 40 8.37 15.31 -11.00
N ILE A 41 7.66 16.29 -11.59
CA ILE A 41 7.55 16.41 -13.05
C ILE A 41 8.93 16.59 -13.69
N GLN A 42 9.81 17.40 -13.08
CA GLN A 42 11.18 17.59 -13.54
C GLN A 42 11.95 16.27 -13.60
N MET A 43 11.92 15.48 -12.52
CA MET A 43 12.65 14.21 -12.45
C MET A 43 12.10 13.18 -13.43
N VAL A 44 10.76 13.10 -13.57
CA VAL A 44 10.10 12.25 -14.56
C VAL A 44 10.52 12.65 -15.99
N SER A 45 10.43 13.94 -16.32
CA SER A 45 10.78 14.46 -17.65
C SER A 45 12.26 14.23 -17.98
N HIS A 46 13.15 14.44 -17.01
CA HIS A 46 14.58 14.17 -17.15
C HIS A 46 14.85 12.67 -17.32
N GLY A 47 14.17 11.79 -16.57
CA GLY A 47 14.33 10.34 -16.69
C GLY A 47 13.90 9.82 -18.06
N LEU A 48 12.72 10.26 -18.53
CA LEU A 48 12.24 9.94 -19.88
C LEU A 48 13.21 10.45 -20.96
N ALA A 49 13.75 11.67 -20.83
CA ALA A 49 14.70 12.21 -21.80
C ALA A 49 16.06 11.53 -21.78
N LYS A 50 16.51 11.06 -20.61
CA LYS A 50 17.79 10.37 -20.42
C LYS A 50 17.75 8.95 -20.99
N HIS A 51 16.66 8.22 -20.71
CA HIS A 51 16.59 6.77 -20.91
C HIS A 51 15.69 6.34 -22.08
N TYR A 52 14.72 7.16 -22.48
CA TYR A 52 13.67 6.79 -23.45
C TYR A 52 13.42 7.89 -24.49
N LYS A 53 14.47 8.59 -24.93
CA LYS A 53 14.39 9.70 -25.89
C LYS A 53 13.77 9.31 -27.24
N ASP A 54 13.89 8.05 -27.62
CA ASP A 54 13.36 7.46 -28.84
C ASP A 54 11.92 6.92 -28.69
N ARG A 55 11.30 7.08 -27.51
CA ARG A 55 9.94 6.61 -27.19
C ARG A 55 8.97 7.77 -27.06
N ARG A 56 7.76 7.60 -27.59
CA ARG A 56 6.67 8.57 -27.38
C ARG A 56 6.20 8.47 -25.94
N SER A 57 6.36 9.55 -25.18
CA SER A 57 6.14 9.54 -23.73
C SER A 57 5.12 10.59 -23.31
N VAL A 58 4.20 10.21 -22.43
CA VAL A 58 3.17 11.08 -21.85
C VAL A 58 3.38 11.18 -20.34
N ILE A 59 3.44 12.40 -19.81
CA ILE A 59 3.40 12.67 -18.37
C ILE A 59 2.00 13.15 -18.02
N MET A 60 1.27 12.37 -17.21
CA MET A 60 -0.10 12.69 -16.83
C MET A 60 -0.20 13.02 -15.35
N ILE A 61 -0.49 14.27 -15.05
CA ILE A 61 -0.78 14.77 -13.70
C ILE A 61 -2.29 14.59 -13.46
N ALA A 62 -2.63 13.70 -12.53
CA ALA A 62 -4.00 13.35 -12.17
C ALA A 62 -4.39 14.03 -10.84
N ASP A 63 -4.96 15.23 -10.95
CA ASP A 63 -5.27 16.11 -9.83
C ASP A 63 -6.61 15.76 -9.16
N GLY A 64 -6.59 15.72 -7.82
CA GLY A 64 -7.74 15.47 -6.96
C GLY A 64 -8.66 16.66 -6.68
N GLY A 65 -8.55 17.74 -7.45
CA GLY A 65 -9.24 18.98 -7.19
C GLY A 65 -8.49 19.84 -6.16
N SER A 66 -7.18 19.98 -6.33
CA SER A 66 -6.34 20.78 -5.42
C SER A 66 -6.86 22.22 -5.31
N THR A 67 -6.72 22.77 -4.11
CA THR A 67 -7.13 24.13 -3.75
C THR A 67 -5.95 25.08 -3.56
N ASP A 68 -4.73 24.55 -3.64
CA ASP A 68 -3.46 25.29 -3.69
C ASP A 68 -2.97 25.45 -5.15
N ASP A 69 -1.73 25.93 -5.32
CA ASP A 69 -1.14 26.19 -6.64
C ASP A 69 -0.60 24.93 -7.35
N THR A 70 -0.97 23.72 -6.91
CA THR A 70 -0.47 22.45 -7.50
C THR A 70 -0.65 22.40 -9.02
N ARG A 71 -1.82 22.80 -9.54
CA ARG A 71 -2.12 22.68 -10.98
C ARG A 71 -1.41 23.74 -11.79
N GLU A 72 -1.28 24.93 -11.23
CA GLU A 72 -0.58 26.09 -11.77
C GLU A 72 0.90 25.73 -11.94
N MET A 73 1.54 25.26 -10.87
CA MET A 73 2.92 24.76 -10.91
C MET A 73 3.12 23.62 -11.91
N ALA A 74 2.18 22.65 -11.96
CA ALA A 74 2.25 21.57 -12.93
C ALA A 74 2.10 22.04 -14.39
N LYS A 75 1.29 23.08 -14.65
CA LYS A 75 1.09 23.66 -15.99
C LYS A 75 2.28 24.49 -16.43
N GLU A 76 2.83 25.33 -15.55
CA GLU A 76 3.94 26.23 -15.83
C GLU A 76 5.26 25.49 -16.05
N PHE A 77 5.48 24.35 -15.41
CA PHE A 77 6.72 23.60 -15.55
C PHE A 77 6.96 23.13 -17.00
N GLU A 78 8.02 23.58 -17.65
CA GLU A 78 8.36 23.16 -19.01
C GLU A 78 9.07 21.80 -19.03
N ILE A 79 8.48 20.82 -19.70
CA ILE A 79 9.05 19.49 -19.90
C ILE A 79 10.06 19.47 -21.05
N LYS A 80 10.93 18.46 -21.08
CA LYS A 80 11.89 18.25 -22.18
C LYS A 80 11.17 18.03 -23.53
N PRO A 81 11.82 18.37 -24.66
CA PRO A 81 11.24 18.18 -25.99
C PRO A 81 10.81 16.73 -26.26
N TRP A 82 9.84 16.57 -27.17
CA TRP A 82 9.34 15.27 -27.66
C TRP A 82 8.59 14.43 -26.61
N GLN A 83 8.19 15.07 -25.52
CA GLN A 83 7.30 14.52 -24.50
C GLN A 83 5.98 15.28 -24.52
N GLU A 84 4.90 14.61 -24.12
CA GLU A 84 3.59 15.22 -23.95
C GLU A 84 3.26 15.38 -22.46
N LYS A 85 2.64 16.49 -22.07
CA LYS A 85 2.21 16.75 -20.69
C LYS A 85 0.71 16.97 -20.62
N LEU A 86 0.05 16.26 -19.72
CA LEU A 86 -1.38 16.36 -19.45
C LEU A 86 -1.59 16.73 -17.98
N VAL A 87 -2.29 17.83 -17.73
CA VAL A 87 -2.75 18.19 -16.38
C VAL A 87 -4.27 18.05 -16.37
N SER A 88 -4.78 17.12 -15.57
CA SER A 88 -6.20 16.76 -15.58
C SER A 88 -6.73 16.61 -14.17
N ILE A 89 -7.88 17.24 -13.91
CA ILE A 89 -8.70 16.95 -12.73
C ILE A 89 -9.55 15.72 -13.07
N TYR A 90 -9.40 14.64 -12.32
CA TYR A 90 -10.19 13.42 -12.58
C TYR A 90 -11.68 13.62 -12.26
N ARG A 91 -12.50 12.64 -12.65
CA ARG A 91 -13.94 12.58 -12.40
C ARG A 91 -14.25 11.38 -11.51
N GLY A 92 -14.81 11.61 -10.32
CA GLY A 92 -15.17 10.54 -9.40
C GLY A 92 -15.03 10.95 -7.93
N PRO A 93 -15.22 10.00 -6.99
CA PRO A 93 -14.95 10.22 -5.57
C PRO A 93 -13.51 10.68 -5.35
N GLY A 94 -13.30 11.59 -4.39
CA GLY A 94 -11.96 12.02 -4.03
C GLY A 94 -11.14 10.87 -3.43
N GLY A 95 -9.90 10.70 -3.90
CA GLY A 95 -8.97 9.70 -3.40
C GLY A 95 -7.92 9.28 -4.44
N LYS A 96 -6.85 8.64 -3.97
CA LYS A 96 -5.75 8.13 -4.80
C LYS A 96 -6.26 7.15 -5.87
N GLY A 97 -7.17 6.25 -5.53
CA GLY A 97 -7.66 5.24 -6.48
C GLY A 97 -8.41 5.83 -7.68
N THR A 98 -9.17 6.92 -7.53
CA THR A 98 -9.80 7.61 -8.68
C THR A 98 -8.75 8.29 -9.58
N ALA A 99 -7.70 8.86 -8.99
CA ALA A 99 -6.57 9.39 -9.76
C ALA A 99 -5.89 8.29 -10.58
N LEU A 100 -5.62 7.14 -9.95
CA LEU A 100 -5.06 5.97 -10.62
C LEU A 100 -5.97 5.41 -11.71
N ARG A 101 -7.29 5.33 -11.47
CA ARG A 101 -8.27 4.94 -12.51
C ARG A 101 -8.14 5.84 -13.74
N SER A 102 -7.98 7.14 -13.56
CA SER A 102 -7.81 8.08 -14.69
C SER A 102 -6.52 7.80 -15.47
N VAL A 103 -5.43 7.44 -14.79
CA VAL A 103 -4.16 7.04 -15.43
C VAL A 103 -4.34 5.72 -16.17
N PHE A 104 -5.03 4.74 -15.60
CA PHE A 104 -5.28 3.43 -16.25
C PHE A 104 -6.14 3.58 -17.51
N GLU A 105 -7.21 4.39 -17.43
CA GLU A 105 -8.06 4.68 -18.60
C GLU A 105 -7.27 5.41 -19.69
N ALA A 106 -6.39 6.35 -19.34
CA ALA A 106 -5.53 7.02 -20.31
C ALA A 106 -4.51 6.05 -20.93
N ALA A 107 -3.88 5.21 -20.12
CA ALA A 107 -2.93 4.18 -20.55
C ALA A 107 -3.57 3.19 -21.53
N ASP A 108 -4.77 2.70 -21.24
CA ASP A 108 -5.52 1.79 -22.12
C ASP A 108 -5.89 2.46 -23.45
N ARG A 109 -6.40 3.70 -23.41
CA ARG A 109 -6.76 4.46 -24.63
C ARG A 109 -5.57 4.83 -25.52
N LEU A 110 -4.42 5.11 -24.91
CA LEU A 110 -3.18 5.46 -25.63
C LEU A 110 -2.42 4.23 -26.16
N ASP A 111 -2.88 3.03 -25.84
CA ASP A 111 -2.22 1.77 -26.22
C ASP A 111 -0.74 1.75 -25.78
N VAL A 112 -0.47 2.12 -24.52
CA VAL A 112 0.90 2.21 -24.00
C VAL A 112 1.52 0.83 -23.79
N LYS A 113 2.83 0.72 -23.99
CA LYS A 113 3.58 -0.52 -23.74
C LYS A 113 3.95 -0.66 -22.27
N ALA A 114 4.26 0.45 -21.60
CA ALA A 114 4.52 0.49 -20.17
C ALA A 114 3.92 1.74 -19.54
N CYS A 115 3.39 1.57 -18.33
CA CYS A 115 2.97 2.65 -17.47
C CYS A 115 3.79 2.63 -16.19
N ALA A 116 4.17 3.80 -15.69
CA ALA A 116 4.63 3.99 -14.32
C ALA A 116 3.72 4.97 -13.59
N VAL A 117 3.67 4.86 -12.27
CA VAL A 117 3.07 5.83 -11.38
C VAL A 117 4.12 6.20 -10.35
N VAL A 118 4.23 7.49 -10.05
CA VAL A 118 5.07 8.01 -8.96
C VAL A 118 4.27 8.98 -8.10
N ASP A 119 4.42 8.91 -6.78
CA ASP A 119 3.73 9.81 -5.86
C ASP A 119 4.18 11.27 -6.08
N SER A 120 3.26 12.22 -5.90
CA SER A 120 3.52 13.66 -6.08
C SER A 120 4.25 14.32 -4.91
N ASP A 121 4.33 13.67 -3.75
CA ASP A 121 4.92 14.19 -2.51
C ASP A 121 6.40 13.78 -2.32
N LEU A 122 7.04 13.26 -3.37
CA LEU A 122 8.42 12.76 -3.34
C LEU A 122 9.45 13.89 -3.38
N ARG A 123 10.38 13.87 -2.42
CA ARG A 123 11.58 14.73 -2.38
C ARG A 123 12.85 14.03 -2.85
N SER A 124 12.87 12.69 -2.83
CA SER A 124 14.04 11.88 -3.17
C SER A 124 14.01 11.22 -4.54
N ILE A 125 12.95 11.44 -5.33
CA ILE A 125 12.84 10.89 -6.68
C ILE A 125 14.04 11.35 -7.53
N THR A 126 14.63 10.42 -8.28
CA THR A 126 15.69 10.73 -9.24
C THR A 126 15.25 10.34 -10.65
N PRO A 127 15.90 10.87 -11.71
CA PRO A 127 15.59 10.48 -13.09
C PRO A 127 15.71 8.97 -13.35
N ASP A 128 16.57 8.27 -12.59
CA ASP A 128 16.81 6.84 -12.76
C ASP A 128 15.66 5.97 -12.24
N TRP A 129 14.77 6.50 -11.37
CA TRP A 129 13.56 5.79 -10.96
C TRP A 129 12.69 5.42 -12.16
N ILE A 130 12.68 6.27 -13.20
CA ILE A 130 11.90 6.02 -14.42
C ILE A 130 12.44 4.79 -15.15
N GLU A 131 13.76 4.66 -15.28
CA GLU A 131 14.39 3.46 -15.86
C GLU A 131 14.08 2.21 -15.02
N TYR A 132 14.29 2.32 -13.70
CA TYR A 132 14.11 1.20 -12.78
C TYR A 132 12.67 0.66 -12.77
N LEU A 133 11.67 1.52 -12.98
CA LEU A 133 10.26 1.15 -13.05
C LEU A 133 9.86 0.64 -14.43
N ILE A 134 10.29 1.31 -15.50
CA ILE A 134 9.80 1.06 -16.87
C ILE A 134 10.54 -0.10 -17.56
N SER A 135 11.88 -0.21 -17.42
CA SER A 135 12.65 -1.24 -18.13
C SER A 135 12.23 -2.68 -17.81
N PRO A 136 11.88 -3.08 -16.57
CA PRO A 136 11.37 -4.42 -16.33
C PRO A 136 10.11 -4.77 -17.15
N VAL A 137 9.25 -3.77 -17.39
CA VAL A 137 8.05 -3.95 -18.22
C VAL A 137 8.40 -3.98 -19.71
N LEU A 138 9.12 -2.96 -20.19
CA LEU A 138 9.41 -2.82 -21.63
C LEU A 138 10.35 -3.86 -22.20
N GLU A 139 11.35 -4.30 -21.41
CA GLU A 139 12.49 -5.07 -21.93
C GLU A 139 12.49 -6.52 -21.43
N LYS A 140 11.93 -6.78 -20.24
CA LYS A 140 12.00 -8.10 -19.58
C LYS A 140 10.65 -8.83 -19.54
N GLY A 141 9.59 -8.18 -20.02
CA GLY A 141 8.25 -8.74 -20.12
C GLY A 141 7.60 -9.00 -18.75
N TYR A 142 8.00 -8.24 -17.72
CA TYR A 142 7.23 -8.18 -16.47
C TYR A 142 5.97 -7.35 -16.68
N GLN A 143 4.92 -7.68 -15.96
CA GLN A 143 3.60 -7.07 -16.14
C GLN A 143 3.23 -6.16 -14.98
N PHE A 144 3.79 -6.38 -13.79
CA PHE A 144 3.64 -5.51 -12.62
C PHE A 144 4.96 -5.42 -11.84
N VAL A 145 5.35 -4.20 -11.50
CA VAL A 145 6.59 -3.87 -10.79
C VAL A 145 6.23 -3.17 -9.50
N SER A 146 6.46 -3.85 -8.37
CA SER A 146 6.29 -3.24 -7.04
C SER A 146 7.57 -2.51 -6.62
N PRO A 147 7.48 -1.40 -5.88
CA PRO A 147 8.68 -0.75 -5.37
C PRO A 147 9.31 -1.52 -4.21
N VAL A 148 10.59 -1.26 -4.00
CA VAL A 148 11.32 -1.52 -2.76
C VAL A 148 12.00 -0.21 -2.38
N TYR A 149 11.85 0.18 -1.11
CA TYR A 149 12.44 1.39 -0.57
C TYR A 149 13.39 1.05 0.57
N MET A 150 14.43 1.85 0.71
CA MET A 150 15.16 1.96 1.97
C MET A 150 14.41 2.96 2.86
N ARG A 151 13.90 2.47 4.00
CA ARG A 151 13.13 3.24 4.97
C ARG A 151 13.70 3.06 6.35
N HIS A 152 13.51 4.08 7.19
CA HIS A 152 13.83 3.95 8.60
C HIS A 152 12.93 2.88 9.23
N LYS A 153 13.47 2.10 10.18
CA LYS A 153 12.75 1.00 10.87
C LYS A 153 11.37 1.35 11.44
N TYR A 154 11.11 2.64 11.70
CA TYR A 154 9.84 3.13 12.25
C TYR A 154 8.90 3.77 11.22
N ASP A 155 9.26 3.73 9.94
CA ASP A 155 8.37 4.10 8.85
C ASP A 155 7.67 2.85 8.27
N GLY A 156 6.53 3.06 7.61
CA GLY A 156 5.76 1.97 6.97
C GLY A 156 5.26 0.92 7.97
N THR A 157 4.91 1.34 9.20
CA THR A 157 4.55 0.44 10.30
C THR A 157 3.35 -0.45 9.99
N ILE A 158 2.36 0.02 9.22
CA ILE A 158 1.25 -0.78 8.70
C ILE A 158 1.76 -1.87 7.75
N THR A 159 2.64 -1.50 6.81
CA THR A 159 3.28 -2.44 5.88
C THR A 159 4.03 -3.54 6.63
N ASN A 160 4.93 -3.15 7.54
CA ASN A 160 5.84 -4.07 8.21
C ASN A 160 5.12 -4.99 9.20
N ASN A 161 4.06 -4.51 9.86
CA ASN A 161 3.39 -5.29 10.91
C ASN A 161 2.19 -6.10 10.43
N ILE A 162 1.58 -5.75 9.28
CA ILE A 162 0.35 -6.39 8.81
C ILE A 162 0.43 -6.75 7.34
N VAL A 163 0.55 -5.75 6.46
CA VAL A 163 0.25 -5.93 5.03
C VAL A 163 1.24 -6.87 4.36
N TYR A 164 2.53 -6.68 4.63
CA TYR A 164 3.58 -7.55 4.08
C TYR A 164 3.41 -8.99 4.54
N ASN A 165 3.16 -9.17 5.83
CA ASN A 165 3.02 -10.48 6.46
C ASN A 165 1.81 -11.25 5.92
N LEU A 166 0.66 -10.58 5.82
CA LEU A 166 -0.55 -11.17 5.23
C LEU A 166 -0.38 -11.44 3.73
N THR A 167 0.24 -10.54 2.98
CA THR A 167 0.48 -10.74 1.54
C THR A 167 1.31 -12.00 1.30
N ARG A 168 2.36 -12.21 2.10
CA ARG A 168 3.18 -13.43 2.04
C ARG A 168 2.40 -14.68 2.43
N ALA A 169 1.75 -14.67 3.58
CA ALA A 169 1.01 -15.83 4.07
C ALA A 169 -0.15 -16.22 3.14
N LEU A 170 -0.85 -15.25 2.57
CA LEU A 170 -2.05 -15.48 1.77
C LEU A 170 -1.73 -15.74 0.30
N TYR A 171 -0.79 -15.00 -0.29
CA TYR A 171 -0.60 -14.98 -1.74
C TYR A 171 0.75 -15.53 -2.20
N GLY A 172 1.64 -15.90 -1.27
CA GLY A 172 2.83 -16.70 -1.55
C GLY A 172 3.96 -15.93 -2.25
N LYS A 173 3.87 -14.60 -2.31
CA LYS A 173 4.88 -13.73 -2.93
C LYS A 173 5.45 -12.77 -1.90
N ARG A 174 6.78 -12.63 -1.85
CA ARG A 174 7.47 -11.66 -0.98
C ARG A 174 7.54 -10.27 -1.62
N VAL A 175 6.37 -9.68 -1.86
CA VAL A 175 6.25 -8.28 -2.31
C VAL A 175 6.50 -7.39 -1.10
N ARG A 176 7.68 -6.75 -0.98
CA ARG A 176 8.12 -6.07 0.24
C ARG A 176 7.30 -4.82 0.57
N GLN A 177 6.79 -4.12 -0.44
CA GLN A 177 5.96 -2.93 -0.28
C GLN A 177 4.61 -3.10 -1.01
N PRO A 178 3.69 -3.96 -0.52
CA PRO A 178 2.42 -4.23 -1.21
C PRO A 178 1.50 -3.01 -1.35
N ILE A 179 1.74 -1.97 -0.54
CA ILE A 179 1.05 -0.68 -0.58
C ILE A 179 1.99 0.46 -0.98
N GLY A 180 3.04 0.16 -1.74
CA GLY A 180 3.95 1.16 -2.29
C GLY A 180 3.27 1.98 -3.38
N GLY A 181 3.45 3.30 -3.35
CA GLY A 181 2.81 4.21 -4.30
C GLY A 181 3.52 4.40 -5.64
N ASP A 182 4.75 3.89 -5.76
CA ASP A 182 5.58 4.04 -6.95
C ASP A 182 5.71 2.68 -7.65
N PHE A 183 4.97 2.46 -8.72
CA PHE A 183 4.88 1.14 -9.36
C PHE A 183 4.79 1.27 -10.87
N ALA A 184 5.05 0.18 -11.58
CA ALA A 184 4.88 0.12 -13.02
C ALA A 184 4.11 -1.11 -13.45
N PHE A 185 3.49 -1.03 -14.62
CA PHE A 185 2.65 -2.09 -15.14
C PHE A 185 2.54 -2.04 -16.66
N SER A 186 2.22 -3.20 -17.23
CA SER A 186 1.98 -3.38 -18.66
C SER A 186 0.59 -2.90 -19.08
N LYS A 187 0.38 -2.77 -20.39
CA LYS A 187 -0.93 -2.55 -20.99
C LYS A 187 -2.00 -3.51 -20.49
N ASP A 188 -1.67 -4.80 -20.42
CA ASP A 188 -2.63 -5.85 -20.06
C ASP A 188 -3.14 -5.67 -18.63
N VAL A 189 -2.25 -5.26 -17.72
CA VAL A 189 -2.58 -4.96 -16.34
C VAL A 189 -3.42 -3.67 -16.26
N ALA A 190 -3.09 -2.64 -17.03
CA ALA A 190 -3.88 -1.40 -17.11
C ALA A 190 -5.32 -1.71 -17.53
N LYS A 191 -5.48 -2.46 -18.63
CA LYS A 191 -6.76 -2.90 -19.17
C LYS A 191 -7.54 -3.75 -18.18
N TYR A 192 -6.87 -4.70 -17.52
CA TYR A 192 -7.50 -5.52 -16.48
C TYR A 192 -8.05 -4.64 -15.36
N TYR A 193 -7.27 -3.68 -14.84
CA TYR A 193 -7.72 -2.81 -13.75
C TYR A 193 -8.92 -1.96 -14.16
N VAL A 194 -8.91 -1.32 -15.32
CA VAL A 194 -10.02 -0.48 -15.81
C VAL A 194 -11.36 -1.24 -15.80
N GLN A 195 -11.33 -2.54 -16.14
CA GLN A 195 -12.52 -3.39 -16.23
C GLN A 195 -13.10 -3.86 -14.89
N GLN A 196 -12.50 -3.47 -13.75
CA GLN A 196 -12.94 -3.92 -12.43
C GLN A 196 -13.97 -2.97 -11.81
N ASP A 197 -14.98 -3.53 -11.14
CA ASP A 197 -16.06 -2.77 -10.49
C ASP A 197 -15.72 -2.38 -9.04
N VAL A 198 -14.53 -1.80 -8.81
CA VAL A 198 -14.07 -1.41 -7.45
C VAL A 198 -14.08 0.10 -7.22
N TRP A 199 -14.32 0.88 -8.28
CA TRP A 199 -14.09 2.31 -8.32
C TRP A 199 -15.05 3.17 -7.49
N GLU A 200 -16.17 2.59 -7.05
CA GLU A 200 -17.16 3.26 -6.18
C GLU A 200 -17.06 2.82 -4.72
N THR A 201 -16.07 1.99 -4.38
CA THR A 201 -15.87 1.44 -3.03
C THR A 201 -14.71 2.15 -2.31
N ASP A 202 -14.53 1.88 -1.01
CA ASP A 202 -13.37 2.39 -0.25
C ASP A 202 -12.02 1.89 -0.79
N ILE A 203 -12.02 0.88 -1.67
CA ILE A 203 -10.83 0.46 -2.43
C ILE A 203 -10.30 1.62 -3.28
N ALA A 204 -11.17 2.48 -3.83
CA ALA A 204 -10.76 3.63 -4.65
C ALA A 204 -10.09 4.77 -3.85
N ARG A 205 -9.85 4.58 -2.54
CA ARG A 205 -9.15 5.54 -1.67
C ARG A 205 -7.75 5.02 -1.30
N TYR A 206 -7.45 4.77 -0.02
CA TYR A 206 -6.15 4.23 0.42
C TYR A 206 -6.02 2.71 0.21
N GLY A 207 -7.11 2.00 -0.08
CA GLY A 207 -7.11 0.56 -0.33
C GLY A 207 -6.57 0.15 -1.71
N ILE A 208 -6.39 1.10 -2.63
CA ILE A 208 -6.12 0.79 -4.04
C ILE A 208 -4.78 0.07 -4.23
N ASP A 209 -3.75 0.47 -3.49
CA ASP A 209 -2.40 -0.06 -3.65
C ASP A 209 -2.35 -1.57 -3.32
N ILE A 210 -2.95 -1.98 -2.18
CA ILE A 210 -3.03 -3.40 -1.82
C ILE A 210 -3.96 -4.19 -2.74
N TRP A 211 -5.03 -3.56 -3.24
CA TRP A 211 -5.92 -4.19 -4.20
C TRP A 211 -5.23 -4.47 -5.53
N MET A 212 -4.43 -3.54 -6.04
CA MET A 212 -3.63 -3.72 -7.25
C MET A 212 -2.63 -4.86 -7.05
N THR A 213 -1.82 -4.81 -5.99
CA THR A 213 -0.82 -5.85 -5.71
C THR A 213 -1.46 -7.22 -5.59
N THR A 214 -2.57 -7.34 -4.84
CA THR A 214 -3.27 -8.61 -4.66
C THR A 214 -3.84 -9.12 -5.99
N SER A 215 -4.48 -8.25 -6.76
CA SER A 215 -5.03 -8.60 -8.06
C SER A 215 -3.94 -9.02 -9.05
N ALA A 216 -2.79 -8.35 -9.03
CA ALA A 216 -1.64 -8.70 -9.86
C ALA A 216 -1.20 -10.15 -9.58
N ILE A 217 -1.13 -10.53 -8.30
CA ILE A 217 -0.75 -11.89 -7.88
C ILE A 217 -1.83 -12.90 -8.26
N THR A 218 -3.09 -12.66 -7.91
CA THR A 218 -4.15 -13.67 -8.07
C THR A 218 -4.56 -13.89 -9.53
N GLN A 219 -4.31 -12.93 -10.42
CA GLN A 219 -4.47 -13.10 -11.86
C GLN A 219 -3.26 -13.75 -12.55
N GLY A 220 -2.19 -14.06 -11.81
CA GLY A 220 -1.02 -14.76 -12.36
C GLY A 220 -0.17 -13.89 -13.29
N PHE A 221 -0.22 -12.56 -13.17
CA PHE A 221 0.68 -11.68 -13.91
C PHE A 221 2.14 -11.94 -13.54
N ARG A 222 3.07 -11.60 -14.44
CA ARG A 222 4.52 -11.66 -14.13
C ARG A 222 4.92 -10.48 -13.25
N LEU A 223 5.30 -10.76 -12.00
CA LEU A 223 5.70 -9.74 -11.03
C LEU A 223 7.23 -9.69 -10.86
N CYS A 224 7.75 -8.48 -10.73
CA CYS A 224 9.08 -8.22 -10.16
C CYS A 224 9.02 -7.05 -9.18
N GLN A 225 10.17 -6.73 -8.60
CA GLN A 225 10.35 -5.57 -7.74
C GLN A 225 11.41 -4.63 -8.29
N SER A 226 11.34 -3.37 -7.89
CA SER A 226 12.31 -2.36 -8.26
C SER A 226 12.77 -1.58 -7.03
N ASN A 227 14.04 -1.67 -6.70
CA ASN A 227 14.67 -0.88 -5.65
C ASN A 227 14.83 0.56 -6.13
N LEU A 228 14.08 1.46 -5.50
CA LEU A 228 14.08 2.89 -5.81
C LEU A 228 15.00 3.67 -4.86
N GLY A 229 15.68 2.98 -3.94
CA GLY A 229 16.53 3.60 -2.95
C GLY A 229 15.74 4.26 -1.83
N THR A 230 16.23 5.38 -1.29
CA THR A 230 15.61 6.05 -0.14
C THR A 230 14.33 6.79 -0.56
N LYS A 231 13.22 6.52 0.13
CA LYS A 231 11.96 7.25 -0.08
C LYS A 231 11.79 8.34 0.98
N ILE A 232 11.93 9.59 0.57
CA ILE A 232 11.70 10.78 1.39
C ILE A 232 10.47 11.49 0.83
N HIS A 233 9.45 11.64 1.69
CA HIS A 233 8.20 12.33 1.38
C HIS A 233 7.91 13.37 2.47
N ASP A 234 6.89 14.20 2.27
CA ASP A 234 6.46 15.15 3.30
C ASP A 234 5.97 14.42 4.56
N ALA A 235 6.42 14.90 5.73
CA ALA A 235 6.06 14.28 7.00
C ALA A 235 4.54 14.35 7.22
N LYS A 236 3.89 13.19 7.28
CA LYS A 236 2.47 13.09 7.66
C LYS A 236 2.40 13.01 9.18
N ASP A 237 1.54 13.80 9.81
CA ASP A 237 1.23 13.68 11.24
C ASP A 237 0.65 12.27 11.50
N PRO A 238 1.39 11.39 12.20
CA PRO A 238 0.94 10.02 12.46
C PRO A 238 -0.35 9.96 13.28
N GLY A 239 -0.63 10.97 14.12
CA GLY A 239 -1.82 11.01 14.97
C GLY A 239 -3.12 11.30 14.22
N GLN A 240 -3.06 12.12 13.15
CA GLN A 240 -4.25 12.58 12.42
C GLN A 240 -4.58 11.75 11.18
N HIS A 241 -3.57 11.17 10.52
CA HIS A 241 -3.75 10.52 9.21
C HIS A 241 -3.67 8.98 9.25
N LEU A 242 -3.07 8.39 10.29
CA LEU A 242 -2.87 6.95 10.36
C LEU A 242 -4.19 6.18 10.56
N GLY A 243 -5.13 6.74 11.34
CA GLY A 243 -6.42 6.08 11.64
C GLY A 243 -7.28 5.78 10.40
N PRO A 244 -7.63 6.79 9.57
CA PRO A 244 -8.40 6.56 8.34
C PRO A 244 -7.68 5.64 7.35
N MET A 245 -6.37 5.78 7.18
CA MET A 245 -5.55 4.92 6.31
C MET A 245 -5.59 3.46 6.79
N PHE A 246 -5.34 3.24 8.09
CA PHE A 246 -5.37 1.92 8.70
C PHE A 246 -6.69 1.19 8.47
N ARG A 247 -7.82 1.87 8.73
CA ARG A 247 -9.16 1.30 8.51
C ARG A 247 -9.38 0.89 7.05
N GLN A 248 -9.07 1.77 6.09
CA GLN A 248 -9.32 1.50 4.68
C GLN A 248 -8.43 0.37 4.14
N VAL A 249 -7.16 0.32 4.56
CA VAL A 249 -6.23 -0.74 4.17
C VAL A 249 -6.69 -2.09 4.73
N LEU A 250 -7.02 -2.17 6.03
CA LEU A 250 -7.47 -3.42 6.63
C LEU A 250 -8.82 -3.89 6.09
N TRP A 251 -9.77 -2.98 5.90
CA TRP A 251 -11.02 -3.29 5.23
C TRP A 251 -10.78 -3.97 3.88
N THR A 252 -9.88 -3.39 3.08
CA THR A 252 -9.56 -3.91 1.75
C THR A 252 -8.89 -5.27 1.82
N ILE A 253 -7.93 -5.47 2.72
CA ILE A 253 -7.26 -6.76 2.91
C ILE A 253 -8.26 -7.84 3.30
N PHE A 254 -9.10 -7.60 4.30
CA PHE A 254 -10.07 -8.61 4.76
C PHE A 254 -11.13 -8.90 3.69
N SER A 255 -11.57 -7.88 2.96
CA SER A 255 -12.48 -8.07 1.81
C SER A 255 -11.82 -8.89 0.69
N LEU A 256 -10.52 -8.69 0.45
CA LEU A 256 -9.75 -9.47 -0.52
C LEU A 256 -9.52 -10.91 -0.05
N MET A 257 -9.39 -11.15 1.25
CA MET A 257 -9.36 -12.51 1.81
C MET A 257 -10.68 -13.24 1.51
N GLU A 258 -11.84 -12.61 1.71
CA GLU A 258 -13.12 -13.21 1.33
C GLU A 258 -13.20 -13.49 -0.17
N ARG A 259 -12.84 -12.50 -1.00
CA ARG A 259 -12.93 -12.62 -2.47
C ARG A 259 -12.01 -13.69 -3.05
N ASN A 260 -10.83 -13.88 -2.46
CA ASN A 260 -9.79 -14.77 -2.98
C ASN A 260 -9.61 -16.04 -2.13
N GLU A 261 -10.63 -16.45 -1.36
CA GLU A 261 -10.57 -17.62 -0.46
C GLU A 261 -10.05 -18.88 -1.13
N GLY A 262 -10.59 -19.23 -2.29
CA GLY A 262 -10.15 -20.40 -3.06
C GLY A 262 -8.68 -20.34 -3.51
N TYR A 263 -8.14 -19.14 -3.70
CA TYR A 263 -6.73 -18.95 -4.04
C TYR A 263 -5.85 -19.12 -2.80
N TRP A 264 -6.08 -18.32 -1.75
CA TRP A 264 -5.13 -18.25 -0.65
C TRP A 264 -5.16 -19.48 0.25
N LYS A 265 -6.27 -20.23 0.37
CA LYS A 265 -6.30 -21.45 1.20
C LYS A 265 -5.23 -22.49 0.79
N ASN A 266 -4.89 -22.54 -0.49
CA ASN A 266 -3.95 -23.52 -1.04
C ASN A 266 -2.48 -23.08 -0.98
N ILE A 267 -2.21 -21.81 -0.70
CA ILE A 267 -0.84 -21.29 -0.64
C ILE A 267 -0.10 -21.81 0.59
N LYS A 268 1.14 -22.26 0.40
CA LYS A 268 2.03 -22.70 1.49
C LYS A 268 3.39 -22.04 1.30
N GLY A 269 3.82 -21.30 2.33
CA GLY A 269 5.06 -20.51 2.26
C GLY A 269 4.99 -19.37 1.24
N SER A 270 6.15 -18.74 1.00
CA SER A 270 6.31 -17.70 0.00
C SER A 270 7.65 -17.75 -0.73
N GLU A 271 7.67 -17.24 -1.95
CA GLU A 271 8.89 -17.12 -2.76
C GLU A 271 9.33 -15.67 -2.98
N PRO A 272 10.65 -15.41 -3.09
CA PRO A 272 11.17 -14.10 -3.45
C PRO A 272 10.80 -13.74 -4.90
N LEU A 273 10.78 -12.44 -5.18
CA LEU A 273 10.66 -11.91 -6.53
C LEU A 273 12.01 -11.36 -6.99
N GLU A 274 12.25 -11.39 -8.30
CA GLU A 274 13.41 -10.72 -8.89
C GLU A 274 13.37 -9.22 -8.57
N VAL A 275 14.51 -8.64 -8.19
CA VAL A 275 14.65 -7.24 -7.81
C VAL A 275 15.59 -6.55 -8.78
N PHE A 276 15.15 -5.46 -9.39
CA PHE A 276 15.95 -4.58 -10.23
C PHE A 276 16.18 -3.22 -9.54
N GLY A 277 16.88 -2.32 -10.23
CA GLY A 277 17.01 -0.93 -9.81
C GLY A 277 18.27 -0.65 -9.01
N PHE A 278 18.16 0.28 -8.07
CA PHE A 278 19.27 0.83 -7.31
C PHE A 278 20.05 -0.25 -6.54
N GLY A 279 21.36 -0.35 -6.79
CA GLY A 279 22.26 -1.28 -6.10
C GLY A 279 23.09 -0.66 -4.97
N GLY A 280 22.93 0.64 -4.71
CA GLY A 280 23.69 1.35 -3.68
C GLY A 280 23.10 1.24 -2.27
N ALA A 281 23.86 1.68 -1.28
CA ALA A 281 23.38 1.88 0.08
C ALA A 281 23.14 3.38 0.33
N SER A 282 22.04 3.71 0.98
CA SER A 282 21.74 5.06 1.48
C SER A 282 20.99 4.92 2.80
N GLU A 283 21.32 5.79 3.74
CA GLU A 283 20.63 5.82 5.03
C GLU A 283 19.37 6.67 4.94
N PRO A 284 18.21 6.15 5.39
CA PRO A 284 16.97 6.90 5.42
C PRO A 284 16.99 7.98 6.52
N GLU A 285 16.19 9.04 6.32
CA GLU A 285 16.01 10.06 7.36
C GLU A 285 15.46 9.43 8.66
N PRO A 286 16.01 9.77 9.84
CA PRO A 286 15.50 9.25 11.10
C PRO A 286 14.05 9.62 11.35
N VAL A 287 13.23 8.62 11.68
CA VAL A 287 11.84 8.84 12.08
C VAL A 287 11.74 8.78 13.61
N ARG A 288 11.24 9.86 14.21
CA ARG A 288 10.97 9.92 15.65
C ARG A 288 9.65 9.22 15.96
N VAL A 289 9.65 8.44 17.03
CA VAL A 289 8.46 7.74 17.55
C VAL A 289 8.19 8.17 18.97
N ASP A 290 6.92 8.36 19.29
CA ASP A 290 6.45 8.60 20.66
C ASP A 290 5.95 7.28 21.26
N LEU A 291 6.87 6.57 21.90
CA LEU A 291 6.58 5.28 22.51
C LEU A 291 5.54 5.38 23.62
N GLU A 292 5.62 6.42 24.46
CA GLU A 292 4.69 6.59 25.58
C GLU A 292 3.28 6.88 25.09
N ALA A 293 3.12 7.72 24.06
CA ALA A 293 1.83 7.95 23.44
C ALA A 293 1.23 6.67 22.85
N MET A 294 2.02 5.84 22.16
CA MET A 294 1.53 4.56 21.62
C MET A 294 1.07 3.60 22.72
N ILE A 295 1.83 3.49 23.81
CA ILE A 295 1.45 2.68 24.97
C ILE A 295 0.18 3.25 25.63
N GLY A 296 0.09 4.58 25.77
CA GLY A 296 -1.09 5.27 26.27
C GLY A 296 -2.34 4.95 25.46
N HIS A 297 -2.27 5.07 24.13
CA HIS A 297 -3.38 4.72 23.23
C HIS A 297 -3.82 3.26 23.37
N PHE A 298 -2.87 2.33 23.50
CA PHE A 298 -3.21 0.93 23.76
C PHE A 298 -3.93 0.76 25.11
N LYS A 299 -3.42 1.36 26.19
CA LYS A 299 -4.01 1.26 27.53
C LYS A 299 -5.40 1.88 27.60
N THR A 300 -5.61 3.05 27.00
CA THR A 300 -6.95 3.65 26.83
C THR A 300 -7.87 2.70 26.05
N GLY A 301 -7.37 2.08 24.98
CA GLY A 301 -8.13 1.08 24.22
C GLY A 301 -8.48 -0.15 25.05
N PHE A 302 -7.59 -0.61 25.93
CA PHE A 302 -7.86 -1.72 26.85
C PHE A 302 -8.99 -1.37 27.83
N GLU A 303 -8.99 -0.18 28.42
CA GLU A 303 -10.08 0.27 29.30
C GLU A 303 -11.43 0.32 28.56
N GLN A 304 -11.43 0.71 27.29
CA GLN A 304 -12.65 0.88 26.49
C GLN A 304 -13.17 -0.42 25.88
N PHE A 305 -12.28 -1.33 25.45
CA PHE A 305 -12.62 -2.45 24.58
C PHE A 305 -12.32 -3.83 25.17
N SER A 306 -11.79 -3.92 26.40
CA SER A 306 -11.41 -5.20 27.02
C SER A 306 -12.54 -6.24 27.03
N SER A 307 -13.79 -5.85 27.32
CA SER A 307 -14.93 -6.77 27.25
C SER A 307 -15.14 -7.33 25.84
N LEU A 308 -15.11 -6.47 24.82
CA LEU A 308 -15.28 -6.88 23.43
C LEU A 308 -14.10 -7.75 22.95
N TRP A 309 -12.87 -7.45 23.35
CA TRP A 309 -11.71 -8.29 23.03
C TRP A 309 -11.82 -9.67 23.67
N LYS A 310 -12.35 -9.78 24.89
CA LYS A 310 -12.60 -11.06 25.55
C LYS A 310 -13.64 -11.91 24.82
N ASP A 311 -14.65 -11.27 24.22
CA ASP A 311 -15.73 -11.97 23.51
C ASP A 311 -15.32 -12.38 22.09
N VAL A 312 -14.46 -11.59 21.43
CA VAL A 312 -14.06 -11.79 20.03
C VAL A 312 -12.80 -12.64 19.90
N LEU A 313 -11.86 -12.52 20.84
CA LEU A 313 -10.55 -13.20 20.78
C LEU A 313 -10.51 -14.43 21.69
N CYS A 314 -9.68 -15.40 21.34
CA CYS A 314 -9.41 -16.55 22.19
C CYS A 314 -8.79 -16.13 23.53
N ARG A 315 -8.91 -17.00 24.52
CA ARG A 315 -8.45 -16.76 25.89
C ARG A 315 -6.96 -16.42 25.93
N GLU A 316 -6.14 -17.13 25.16
CA GLU A 316 -4.69 -16.92 25.10
C GLU A 316 -4.35 -15.52 24.58
N CYS A 317 -5.04 -15.06 23.52
CA CYS A 317 -4.87 -13.70 23.00
C CYS A 317 -5.30 -12.65 24.04
N PHE A 318 -6.46 -12.85 24.68
CA PHE A 318 -6.96 -11.91 25.68
C PHE A 318 -6.07 -11.84 26.93
N ASP A 319 -5.57 -12.98 27.42
CA ASP A 319 -4.66 -13.04 28.57
C ASP A 319 -3.34 -12.32 28.26
N GLU A 320 -2.81 -12.44 27.03
CA GLU A 320 -1.64 -11.67 26.60
C GLU A 320 -1.94 -10.16 26.54
N ILE A 321 -3.09 -9.74 26.00
CA ILE A 321 -3.50 -8.32 26.00
C ILE A 321 -3.51 -7.77 27.43
N LYS A 322 -4.15 -8.48 28.35
CA LYS A 322 -4.25 -8.08 29.77
C LYS A 322 -2.88 -7.98 30.43
N LYS A 323 -2.00 -8.94 30.17
CA LYS A 323 -0.62 -8.95 30.66
C LYS A 323 0.16 -7.75 30.12
N THR A 324 0.10 -7.49 28.81
CA THR A 324 0.79 -6.36 28.17
C THR A 324 0.26 -5.01 28.69
N ALA A 325 -1.04 -4.89 28.97
CA ALA A 325 -1.63 -3.67 29.54
C ALA A 325 -1.05 -3.32 30.93
N GLY A 326 -0.65 -4.34 31.71
CA GLY A 326 0.03 -4.17 33.00
C GLY A 326 1.50 -3.78 32.92
N MET A 327 2.13 -3.77 31.74
CA MET A 327 3.55 -3.49 31.58
C MET A 327 3.87 -1.99 31.60
N GLY A 328 5.07 -1.65 32.10
CA GLY A 328 5.66 -0.31 31.97
C GLY A 328 6.40 -0.13 30.63
N PRO A 329 6.78 1.09 30.24
CA PRO A 329 7.44 1.36 28.97
C PRO A 329 8.76 0.62 28.75
N SER A 330 9.53 0.37 29.81
CA SER A 330 10.83 -0.34 29.74
C SER A 330 10.69 -1.77 29.22
N ASP A 331 9.67 -2.47 29.69
CA ASP A 331 9.46 -3.90 29.49
C ASP A 331 8.24 -4.19 28.59
N PHE A 332 7.70 -3.15 27.95
CA PHE A 332 6.49 -3.25 27.14
C PHE A 332 6.70 -4.18 25.96
N HIS A 333 5.96 -5.30 25.96
CA HIS A 333 6.06 -6.31 24.93
C HIS A 333 4.75 -7.08 24.75
N LEU A 334 4.22 -7.04 23.52
CA LEU A 334 3.19 -7.92 22.98
C LEU A 334 3.89 -8.96 22.10
N SER A 335 3.76 -10.25 22.46
CA SER A 335 4.37 -11.32 21.69
C SER A 335 3.92 -11.34 20.24
N THR A 336 4.85 -11.71 19.34
CA THR A 336 4.57 -11.78 17.90
C THR A 336 3.55 -12.87 17.59
N GLU A 337 3.59 -13.98 18.32
CA GLU A 337 2.67 -15.11 18.20
C GLU A 337 1.23 -14.71 18.55
N ALA A 338 1.03 -14.00 19.68
CA ALA A 338 -0.29 -13.51 20.06
C ALA A 338 -0.79 -12.47 19.05
N TRP A 339 0.07 -11.57 18.57
CA TRP A 339 -0.28 -10.62 17.52
C TRP A 339 -0.78 -11.30 16.24
N ILE A 340 -0.10 -12.34 15.77
CA ILE A 340 -0.50 -13.10 14.57
C ILE A 340 -1.91 -13.66 14.75
N ARG A 341 -2.16 -14.33 15.88
CA ARG A 341 -3.47 -14.92 16.18
C ARG A 341 -4.56 -13.87 16.28
N MET A 342 -4.29 -12.72 16.91
CA MET A 342 -5.22 -11.59 16.95
C MET A 342 -5.58 -11.13 15.54
N VAL A 343 -4.61 -10.92 14.65
CA VAL A 343 -4.87 -10.51 13.26
C VAL A 343 -5.71 -11.55 12.53
N TYR A 344 -5.41 -12.85 12.68
CA TYR A 344 -6.16 -13.94 12.05
C TYR A 344 -7.59 -14.08 12.57
N GLU A 345 -7.80 -13.98 13.88
CA GLU A 345 -9.13 -14.03 14.48
C GLU A 345 -9.97 -12.81 14.15
N LEU A 346 -9.36 -11.62 14.09
CA LEU A 346 -10.04 -10.40 13.65
C LEU A 346 -10.40 -10.49 12.16
N ALA A 347 -9.56 -11.08 11.32
CA ALA A 347 -9.89 -11.35 9.91
C ALA A 347 -11.04 -12.36 9.78
N ALA A 348 -11.01 -13.46 10.54
CA ALA A 348 -12.08 -14.45 10.55
C ALA A 348 -13.41 -13.89 11.11
N THR A 349 -13.32 -13.03 12.13
CA THR A 349 -14.48 -12.31 12.69
C THR A 349 -15.06 -11.35 11.66
N PHE A 350 -14.22 -10.64 10.91
CA PHE A 350 -14.67 -9.77 9.81
C PHE A 350 -15.42 -10.57 8.75
N HIS A 351 -14.92 -11.78 8.42
CA HIS A 351 -15.59 -12.69 7.50
C HIS A 351 -16.97 -13.15 8.01
N ALA A 352 -17.03 -13.59 9.26
CA ALA A 352 -18.24 -14.07 9.91
C ALA A 352 -19.30 -12.98 10.09
N TRP A 353 -18.90 -11.78 10.53
CA TRP A 353 -19.81 -10.66 10.75
C TRP A 353 -20.26 -10.06 9.41
N LYS A 354 -21.57 -9.88 9.24
CA LYS A 354 -22.14 -9.16 8.07
C LYS A 354 -22.49 -7.69 8.38
N VAL A 355 -22.52 -7.33 9.65
CA VAL A 355 -22.80 -5.97 10.16
C VAL A 355 -21.69 -5.53 11.10
N ASN A 356 -21.56 -4.23 11.37
CA ASN A 356 -20.58 -3.66 12.32
C ASN A 356 -19.10 -3.94 12.00
N ARG A 357 -18.74 -4.35 10.77
CA ARG A 357 -17.35 -4.55 10.32
C ARG A 357 -16.44 -3.33 10.58
N ASN A 358 -16.97 -2.11 10.43
CA ASN A 358 -16.20 -0.89 10.73
C ASN A 358 -15.81 -0.79 12.21
N LYS A 359 -16.72 -1.16 13.13
CA LYS A 359 -16.43 -1.18 14.57
C LYS A 359 -15.35 -2.21 14.91
N LEU A 360 -15.34 -3.36 14.21
CA LEU A 360 -14.27 -4.35 14.38
C LEU A 360 -12.89 -3.78 14.04
N LEU A 361 -12.78 -2.96 12.98
CA LEU A 361 -11.53 -2.30 12.63
C LEU A 361 -11.11 -1.24 13.67
N ASP A 362 -12.06 -0.60 14.34
CA ASP A 362 -11.77 0.28 15.46
C ASP A 362 -11.13 -0.49 16.64
N LEU A 363 -11.61 -1.71 16.92
CA LEU A 363 -11.04 -2.59 17.96
C LEU A 363 -9.59 -3.00 17.68
N MET A 364 -9.18 -3.01 16.40
CA MET A 364 -7.81 -3.36 16.01
C MET A 364 -6.81 -2.23 16.24
N THR A 365 -7.27 -0.97 16.24
CA THR A 365 -6.37 0.19 16.26
C THR A 365 -5.51 0.24 17.54
N PRO A 366 -6.05 0.05 18.76
CA PRO A 366 -5.23 0.00 19.97
C PRO A 366 -4.28 -1.20 20.03
N LEU A 367 -4.70 -2.38 19.52
CA LEU A 367 -3.84 -3.57 19.45
C LEU A 367 -2.67 -3.35 18.49
N TYR A 368 -2.91 -2.65 17.38
CA TYR A 368 -1.87 -2.23 16.46
C TYR A 368 -0.85 -1.29 17.13
N TYR A 369 -1.29 -0.31 17.94
CA TYR A 369 -0.37 0.52 18.71
C TYR A 369 0.49 -0.30 19.68
N ALA A 370 -0.08 -1.30 20.36
CA ALA A 370 0.71 -2.21 21.19
C ALA A 370 1.75 -2.97 20.38
N ARG A 371 1.39 -3.45 19.19
CA ARG A 371 2.36 -4.15 18.33
C ARG A 371 3.49 -3.24 17.89
N VAL A 372 3.19 -2.02 17.44
CA VAL A 372 4.22 -1.05 17.02
C VAL A 372 5.11 -0.64 18.18
N ALA A 373 4.54 -0.36 19.37
CA ALA A 373 5.31 -0.05 20.57
C ALA A 373 6.25 -1.20 20.95
N SER A 374 5.79 -2.45 20.83
CA SER A 374 6.62 -3.64 21.07
C SER A 374 7.77 -3.75 20.08
N PHE A 375 7.50 -3.52 18.79
CA PHE A 375 8.54 -3.51 17.76
C PHE A 375 9.59 -2.41 18.00
N VAL A 376 9.14 -1.21 18.37
CA VAL A 376 10.02 -0.08 18.72
C VAL A 376 10.91 -0.43 19.91
N ARG A 377 10.37 -1.08 20.96
CA ARG A 377 11.18 -1.54 22.10
C ARG A 377 12.21 -2.58 21.70
N GLN A 378 11.80 -3.60 20.94
CA GLN A 378 12.69 -4.68 20.49
C GLN A 378 13.84 -4.16 19.62
N THR A 379 13.56 -3.17 18.79
CA THR A 379 14.51 -2.65 17.79
C THR A 379 15.20 -1.36 18.24
N TRP A 380 15.06 -0.95 19.50
CA TRP A 380 15.54 0.36 19.98
C TRP A 380 17.00 0.63 19.63
N ASN A 381 17.87 -0.35 19.90
CA ASN A 381 19.31 -0.30 19.65
C ASN A 381 19.74 -0.99 18.33
N MET A 382 18.80 -1.40 17.49
CA MET A 382 19.08 -2.02 16.19
C MET A 382 19.22 -0.96 15.10
N SER A 383 20.06 -1.22 14.10
CA SER A 383 20.04 -0.54 12.81
C SER A 383 18.74 -0.82 12.03
N SER A 384 18.49 -0.07 10.96
CA SER A 384 17.32 -0.35 10.10
C SER A 384 17.44 -1.70 9.39
N GLN A 385 18.67 -2.12 9.08
CA GLN A 385 18.99 -3.42 8.47
C GLN A 385 18.76 -4.58 9.44
N GLU A 386 19.15 -4.45 10.70
CA GLU A 386 18.85 -5.47 11.72
C GLU A 386 17.35 -5.54 12.03
N ALA A 387 16.67 -4.40 12.08
CA ALA A 387 15.21 -4.37 12.25
C ALA A 387 14.47 -5.03 11.08
N GLU A 388 15.01 -4.97 9.86
CA GLU A 388 14.47 -5.66 8.69
C GLU A 388 14.48 -7.19 8.84
N VAL A 389 15.52 -7.74 9.48
CA VAL A 389 15.56 -9.18 9.81
C VAL A 389 14.39 -9.57 10.71
N LEU A 390 14.05 -8.73 11.70
CA LEU A 390 12.90 -8.97 12.58
C LEU A 390 11.56 -8.90 11.82
N VAL A 391 11.45 -8.03 10.81
CA VAL A 391 10.26 -8.00 9.92
C VAL A 391 10.15 -9.29 9.12
N GLU A 392 11.25 -9.81 8.58
CA GLU A 392 11.29 -11.09 7.87
C GLU A 392 10.93 -12.29 8.77
N GLU A 393 11.46 -12.32 10.00
CA GLU A 393 11.11 -13.34 11.00
C GLU A 393 9.63 -13.31 11.34
N GLN A 394 9.05 -12.11 11.55
CA GLN A 394 7.63 -11.94 11.79
C GLN A 394 6.80 -12.47 10.60
N ALA A 395 7.17 -12.11 9.37
CA ALA A 395 6.48 -12.57 8.18
C ALA A 395 6.51 -14.10 8.04
N GLN A 396 7.64 -14.74 8.36
CA GLN A 396 7.75 -16.19 8.39
C GLN A 396 6.84 -16.83 9.45
N LYS A 397 6.71 -16.21 10.63
CA LYS A 397 5.78 -16.68 11.67
C LYS A 397 4.32 -16.59 11.21
N PHE A 398 3.92 -15.55 10.47
CA PHE A 398 2.60 -15.49 9.84
C PHE A 398 2.38 -16.68 8.89
N GLU A 399 3.34 -16.96 7.99
CA GLU A 399 3.25 -18.10 7.08
C GLU A 399 3.11 -19.44 7.82
N ASN A 400 3.91 -19.64 8.87
CA ASN A 400 3.92 -20.88 9.64
C ASN A 400 2.61 -21.10 10.42
N ASP A 401 2.03 -20.03 10.98
CA ASP A 401 0.79 -20.09 11.76
C ASP A 401 -0.47 -20.03 10.88
N LYS A 402 -0.34 -20.07 9.54
CA LYS A 402 -1.49 -20.07 8.63
C LYS A 402 -2.47 -21.23 8.87
N GLY A 403 -1.99 -22.36 9.40
CA GLY A 403 -2.87 -23.45 9.83
C GLY A 403 -3.90 -23.00 10.88
N TYR A 404 -3.52 -22.08 11.77
CA TYR A 404 -4.45 -21.46 12.72
C TYR A 404 -5.49 -20.60 12.01
N LEU A 405 -5.07 -19.76 11.05
CA LEU A 405 -5.99 -18.96 10.23
C LEU A 405 -7.06 -19.83 9.57
N LEU A 406 -6.67 -20.94 8.92
CA LEU A 406 -7.62 -21.85 8.27
C LEU A 406 -8.68 -22.37 9.26
N LYS A 407 -8.25 -22.80 10.45
CA LYS A 407 -9.15 -23.29 11.51
C LYS A 407 -10.13 -22.22 11.99
N VAL A 408 -9.67 -21.00 12.25
CA VAL A 408 -10.54 -19.91 12.72
C VAL A 408 -11.46 -19.39 11.61
N TRP A 409 -10.99 -19.40 10.35
CA TRP A 409 -11.76 -18.95 9.19
C TRP A 409 -12.97 -19.86 8.90
N GLU A 410 -12.82 -21.16 9.08
CA GLU A 410 -13.90 -22.15 8.89
C GLU A 410 -14.86 -22.26 10.09
N GLY A 411 -14.65 -21.45 11.13
CA GLY A 411 -15.48 -21.42 12.34
C GLY A 411 -15.20 -22.58 13.32
N GLU A 412 -14.17 -23.39 13.09
CA GLU A 412 -13.83 -24.54 13.93
C GLU A 412 -13.24 -24.14 15.31
N ALA A 413 -12.82 -22.88 15.48
CA ALA A 413 -12.44 -22.33 16.78
C ALA A 413 -13.65 -21.80 17.58
N GLY A 414 -14.79 -21.54 16.93
CA GLY A 414 -15.97 -20.90 17.52
C GLY A 414 -16.98 -21.85 18.17
N LYS A 415 -16.83 -23.18 18.05
CA LYS A 415 -17.69 -24.14 18.77
C LYS A 415 -17.53 -24.13 20.30
N ALA A 416 -16.58 -23.37 20.84
CA ALA A 416 -16.41 -23.18 22.28
C ALA A 416 -17.14 -21.95 22.86
N VAL A 417 -17.64 -21.02 22.02
CA VAL A 417 -18.24 -19.75 22.49
C VAL A 417 -19.77 -19.72 22.35
N ALA A 418 -20.36 -20.67 21.61
CA ALA A 418 -21.81 -20.70 21.36
C ALA A 418 -22.65 -21.48 22.40
N ASN A 419 -22.06 -21.95 23.50
CA ASN A 419 -22.78 -22.64 24.58
C ASN A 419 -22.36 -22.09 25.96
N CYS A 420 -22.73 -20.85 26.26
CA CYS A 420 -22.95 -20.34 27.62
C CYS A 420 -23.89 -19.14 27.58
#